data_AF-A0ABD0PE79-F1
#
_entry.id   AF-A0ABD0PE79-F1
#
_cell.length_a   1.000
_cell.length_b   1.000
_cell.length_c   1.000
_cell.angle_alpha   90.00
_cell.angle_beta   90.00
_cell.angle_gamma   90.00
#
_symmetry.space_group_name_H-M   'P 1'
#
loop_
_entity.id
_entity.type
_entity.pdbx_description
1 polymer ?
#
loop_
_entity_poly.entity_id
_entity_poly.type
_entity_poly.pdbx_seq_one_letter_code
_entity_poly.pdbx_strand_id
1 'polypeptide(L)'
;GESSANIISERTGTITSVQWMKDNSPLSPSNSIIFSSDNRSVSIRPVQRSDSGEYQCTYSNPVSSETVKLSLIINYGPDDVFIQGEDVVDLGVRVSLSCSANSEPSASFSWKFNGSDTGVTTDTFTIDQTDFTH
;
A
#
# COMPACT_ATOMS: atom_id res chain seq x y z
N GLY A 1 -0.57 0.83 -14.36
CA GLY A 1 0.56 1.75 -14.18
C GLY A 1 1.80 1.14 -14.79
N GLU A 2 2.70 1.94 -15.36
CA GLU A 2 3.96 1.46 -15.95
C GLU A 2 5.07 1.22 -14.90
N SER A 3 4.77 1.44 -13.63
CA SER A 3 5.69 1.32 -12.51
C SER A 3 6.29 -0.07 -12.42
N SER A 4 7.58 -0.12 -12.08
CA SER A 4 8.35 -1.34 -11.90
C SER A 4 9.10 -1.32 -10.58
N ALA A 5 9.23 -2.47 -9.93
CA ALA A 5 10.09 -2.65 -8.77
C ALA A 5 11.26 -3.57 -9.12
N ASN A 6 12.44 -3.28 -8.61
CA ASN A 6 13.61 -4.14 -8.74
C ASN A 6 14.15 -4.46 -7.35
N ILE A 7 14.10 -5.73 -6.98
CA ILE A 7 14.63 -6.23 -5.72
C ILE A 7 15.97 -6.86 -6.02
N ILE A 8 17.03 -6.32 -5.42
CA ILE A 8 18.40 -6.81 -5.60
C ILE A 8 18.88 -7.32 -4.26
N SER A 9 19.49 -8.49 -4.26
CA SER A 9 20.15 -9.05 -3.09
C SER A 9 21.59 -9.40 -3.47
N GLU A 10 22.55 -8.95 -2.68
CA GLU A 10 23.97 -9.17 -2.94
C GLU A 10 24.64 -9.80 -1.71
N ARG A 11 25.19 -10.98 -1.92
CA ARG A 11 26.03 -11.70 -0.96
C ARG A 11 27.32 -12.15 -1.63
N THR A 12 28.40 -12.13 -0.85
CA THR A 12 29.73 -12.57 -1.25
C THR A 12 30.01 -13.97 -0.69
N GLY A 13 30.94 -14.70 -1.31
CA GLY A 13 31.32 -16.06 -0.92
C GLY A 13 30.99 -17.13 -1.96
N THR A 14 31.21 -18.39 -1.59
CA THR A 14 30.85 -19.54 -2.45
C THR A 14 29.36 -19.78 -2.33
N ILE A 15 28.60 -19.39 -3.36
CA ILE A 15 27.13 -19.56 -3.41
C ILE A 15 26.83 -20.60 -4.49
N THR A 16 26.14 -21.68 -4.11
CA THR A 16 25.71 -22.73 -5.05
C THR A 16 24.26 -22.56 -5.48
N SER A 17 23.43 -21.92 -4.66
CA SER A 17 22.02 -21.66 -5.00
C SER A 17 21.51 -20.39 -4.33
N VAL A 18 20.56 -19.75 -5.02
CA VAL A 18 19.79 -18.61 -4.53
C VAL A 18 18.30 -18.95 -4.68
N GLN A 19 17.52 -18.80 -3.61
CA GLN A 19 16.08 -19.05 -3.63
C GLN A 19 15.31 -17.83 -3.17
N TRP A 20 14.22 -17.52 -3.86
CA TRP A 20 13.35 -16.40 -3.54
C TRP A 20 12.00 -16.88 -3.01
N MET A 21 11.49 -16.18 -2.01
CA MET A 21 10.17 -16.37 -1.45
C MET A 21 9.45 -15.03 -1.32
N LYS A 22 8.13 -15.03 -1.47
CA LYS A 22 7.24 -13.94 -1.09
C LYS A 22 6.23 -14.50 -0.10
N ASP A 23 6.13 -13.89 1.08
CA ASP A 23 5.18 -14.28 2.13
C ASP A 23 5.25 -15.78 2.47
N ASN A 24 6.49 -16.28 2.63
CA ASN A 24 6.82 -17.70 2.88
C ASN A 24 6.38 -18.68 1.79
N SER A 25 6.04 -18.19 0.59
CA SER A 25 5.77 -19.01 -0.59
C SER A 25 6.86 -18.86 -1.65
N PRO A 26 7.28 -19.92 -2.37
CA PRO A 26 8.29 -19.82 -3.42
C PRO A 26 7.89 -18.82 -4.50
N LEU A 27 8.77 -17.86 -4.78
CA LEU A 27 8.54 -16.89 -5.84
C LEU A 27 8.91 -17.53 -7.18
N SER A 28 7.95 -17.57 -8.11
CA SER A 28 8.12 -18.19 -9.42
C SER A 28 8.08 -17.14 -10.53
N PRO A 29 8.80 -17.36 -11.65
CA PRO A 29 8.75 -16.47 -12.80
C PRO A 29 7.34 -16.41 -13.39
N SER A 30 6.96 -15.24 -13.88
CA SER A 30 5.67 -15.00 -14.52
C SER A 30 5.80 -13.93 -15.59
N ASN A 31 4.70 -13.56 -16.25
CA ASN A 31 4.70 -12.43 -17.19
C ASN A 31 5.12 -11.11 -16.54
N SER A 32 4.95 -10.99 -15.22
CA SER A 32 5.29 -9.77 -14.47
C SER A 32 6.51 -9.91 -13.58
N ILE A 33 7.01 -11.14 -13.33
CA ILE A 33 8.14 -11.41 -12.43
C ILE A 33 9.28 -12.02 -13.24
N ILE A 34 10.38 -11.28 -13.35
CA ILE A 34 11.56 -11.63 -14.15
C ILE A 34 12.76 -11.75 -13.22
N PHE A 35 13.46 -12.89 -13.27
CA PHE A 35 14.69 -13.12 -12.52
C PHE A 35 15.92 -12.78 -13.37
N SER A 36 16.97 -12.29 -12.74
CA SER A 36 18.28 -12.20 -13.39
C SER A 36 18.86 -13.58 -13.69
N SER A 37 19.82 -13.63 -14.61
CA SER A 37 20.50 -14.89 -14.99
C SER A 37 21.22 -15.57 -13.82
N ASP A 38 21.66 -14.81 -12.82
CA ASP A 38 22.31 -15.31 -11.60
C ASP A 38 21.35 -15.48 -10.41
N ASN A 39 20.05 -15.24 -10.64
CA ASN A 39 18.98 -15.30 -9.66
C ASN A 39 19.19 -14.38 -8.44
N ARG A 40 20.00 -13.32 -8.55
CA ARG A 40 20.28 -12.35 -7.47
C ARG A 40 19.39 -11.12 -7.50
N SER A 41 18.61 -10.94 -8.56
CA SER A 41 17.60 -9.89 -8.62
C SER A 41 16.28 -10.37 -9.21
N VAL A 42 15.22 -9.69 -8.77
CA VAL A 42 13.85 -9.90 -9.22
C VAL A 42 13.26 -8.57 -9.67
N SER A 43 12.85 -8.50 -10.92
CA SER A 43 12.13 -7.37 -11.50
C SER A 43 10.65 -7.68 -11.56
N ILE A 44 9.83 -6.77 -11.04
CA ILE A 44 8.37 -6.84 -11.07
C ILE A 44 7.85 -5.72 -11.98
N ARG A 45 7.22 -6.05 -13.10
CA ARG A 45 6.65 -5.07 -14.04
C ARG A 45 5.46 -5.63 -14.84
N PRO A 46 4.30 -4.96 -14.87
CA PRO A 46 3.93 -3.82 -14.01
C PRO A 46 3.73 -4.26 -12.55
N VAL A 47 3.97 -3.37 -11.61
CA VAL A 47 3.63 -3.61 -10.20
C VAL A 47 2.12 -3.51 -9.96
N GLN A 48 1.64 -4.33 -9.03
CA GLN A 48 0.26 -4.41 -8.56
C GLN A 48 0.21 -4.28 -7.04
N ARG A 49 -0.94 -3.89 -6.48
CA ARG A 49 -1.11 -3.73 -5.02
C ARG A 49 -0.76 -5.02 -4.25
N SER A 50 -1.06 -6.19 -4.85
CA SER A 50 -0.76 -7.53 -4.33
C SER A 50 0.72 -7.88 -4.27
N ASP A 51 1.58 -7.11 -4.96
CA ASP A 51 3.03 -7.33 -4.92
C ASP A 51 3.65 -6.86 -3.60
N SER A 52 2.90 -6.12 -2.76
CA SER A 52 3.29 -5.85 -1.39
C SER A 52 3.44 -7.15 -0.60
N GLY A 53 4.44 -7.23 0.27
CA GLY A 53 4.72 -8.42 1.08
C GLY A 53 6.16 -8.49 1.58
N GLU A 54 6.47 -9.56 2.32
CA GLU A 54 7.83 -9.87 2.76
C GLU A 54 8.52 -10.76 1.72
N TYR A 55 9.50 -10.19 1.04
CA TYR A 55 10.38 -10.91 0.14
C TYR A 55 11.58 -11.45 0.91
N GLN A 56 11.93 -12.69 0.65
CA GLN A 56 13.05 -13.37 1.29
C GLN A 56 13.95 -13.97 0.22
N CYS A 57 15.25 -13.79 0.38
CA CYS A 57 16.26 -14.38 -0.47
C CYS A 57 17.18 -15.25 0.38
N THR A 58 17.26 -16.53 0.08
CA THR A 58 18.12 -17.50 0.77
C THR A 58 19.29 -17.88 -0.13
N TYR A 59 20.49 -17.56 0.33
CA TYR A 59 21.74 -18.03 -0.25
C TYR A 59 22.12 -19.33 0.42
N SER A 60 22.58 -20.31 -0.36
CA SER A 60 23.09 -21.55 0.21
C SER A 60 24.37 -22.00 -0.47
N ASN A 61 25.18 -22.67 0.33
CA ASN A 61 26.38 -23.38 -0.06
C ASN A 61 26.35 -24.78 0.58
N PRO A 62 27.32 -25.67 0.30
CA PRO A 62 27.30 -27.04 0.83
C PRO A 62 27.36 -27.16 2.38
N VAL A 63 27.65 -26.08 3.09
CA VAL A 63 27.91 -26.04 4.53
C VAL A 63 26.89 -25.17 5.28
N SER A 64 26.40 -24.09 4.67
CA SER A 64 25.56 -23.08 5.31
C SER A 64 24.53 -22.47 4.37
N SER A 65 23.49 -21.90 4.99
CA SER A 65 22.47 -21.09 4.35
C SER A 65 22.25 -19.79 5.11
N GLU A 66 22.02 -18.69 4.40
CA GLU A 66 21.73 -17.39 4.98
C GLU A 66 20.52 -16.77 4.28
N THR A 67 19.59 -16.21 5.04
CA THR A 67 18.36 -15.59 4.53
C THR A 67 18.36 -14.09 4.80
N VAL A 68 18.07 -13.30 3.77
CA VAL A 68 17.85 -11.86 3.83
C VAL A 68 16.37 -11.56 3.58
N LYS A 69 15.80 -10.63 4.32
CA LYS A 69 14.39 -10.23 4.23
C LYS A 69 14.24 -8.76 3.81
N LEU A 70 13.21 -8.47 3.02
CA LEU A 70 12.81 -7.13 2.61
C LEU A 70 11.29 -7.02 2.63
N SER A 71 10.76 -6.04 3.35
CA SER A 71 9.34 -5.68 3.25
C SER A 71 9.14 -4.68 2.12
N LEU A 72 8.44 -5.10 1.06
CA LEU A 72 8.06 -4.23 -0.04
C LEU A 72 6.62 -3.74 0.17
N ILE A 73 6.42 -2.43 0.11
CA ILE A 73 5.09 -1.80 0.16
C ILE A 73 4.87 -1.08 -1.16
N ILE A 74 3.77 -1.40 -1.83
CA ILE A 74 3.33 -0.73 -3.05
C ILE A 74 2.37 0.39 -2.66
N ASN A 75 2.80 1.64 -2.87
CA ASN A 75 1.96 2.80 -2.59
C ASN A 75 0.92 2.99 -3.69
N TYR A 76 -0.30 3.33 -3.29
CA TYR A 76 -1.42 3.61 -4.19
C TYR A 76 -2.43 4.53 -3.52
N GLY A 77 -3.38 5.03 -4.32
CA GLY A 77 -4.43 5.91 -3.85
C GLY A 77 -4.00 7.35 -3.58
N PRO A 78 -4.87 8.15 -2.94
CA PRO A 78 -6.20 7.77 -2.49
C PRO A 78 -7.16 7.51 -3.65
N ASP A 79 -7.66 6.29 -3.74
CA ASP A 79 -8.63 5.82 -4.75
C ASP A 79 -10.00 5.64 -4.10
N ASP A 80 -11.07 5.63 -4.90
CA ASP A 80 -12.45 5.37 -4.44
C ASP A 80 -12.90 6.27 -3.26
N VAL A 81 -12.52 7.56 -3.31
CA VAL A 81 -12.88 8.53 -2.26
C VAL A 81 -14.40 8.64 -2.11
N PHE A 82 -14.90 8.41 -0.91
CA PHE A 82 -16.33 8.36 -0.61
C PHE A 82 -16.65 9.02 0.73
N ILE A 83 -17.72 9.82 0.75
CA ILE A 83 -18.29 10.43 1.96
C ILE A 83 -19.57 9.69 2.30
N GLN A 84 -19.66 9.20 3.53
CA GLN A 84 -20.82 8.56 4.12
C GLN A 84 -21.44 9.46 5.19
N GLY A 85 -22.77 9.57 5.20
CA GLY A 85 -23.50 10.33 6.21
C GLY A 85 -25.00 10.32 5.94
N GLU A 86 -25.75 11.04 6.76
CA GLU A 86 -27.18 11.26 6.56
C GLU A 86 -27.40 12.31 5.46
N ASP A 87 -28.18 11.96 4.43
CA ASP A 87 -28.51 12.86 3.32
C ASP A 87 -29.56 13.91 3.71
N VAL A 88 -30.43 13.58 4.68
CA VAL A 88 -31.53 14.43 5.13
C VAL A 88 -31.64 14.32 6.64
N VAL A 89 -31.61 15.46 7.33
CA VAL A 89 -31.67 15.52 8.80
C VAL A 89 -32.63 16.61 9.27
N ASP A 90 -33.21 16.40 10.44
CA ASP A 90 -34.03 17.41 11.10
C ASP A 90 -33.17 18.52 11.70
N LEU A 91 -33.77 19.69 11.89
CA LEU A 91 -33.11 20.83 12.51
C LEU A 91 -32.65 20.54 13.94
N GLY A 92 -31.50 21.11 14.29
CA GLY A 92 -30.91 20.97 15.62
C GLY A 92 -30.37 19.56 15.92
N VAL A 93 -30.35 18.67 14.93
CA VAL A 93 -29.73 17.36 15.04
C VAL A 93 -28.24 17.47 14.73
N ARG A 94 -27.43 16.81 15.55
CA ARG A 94 -26.00 16.64 15.29
C ARG A 94 -25.80 15.62 14.18
N VAL A 95 -25.08 15.99 13.14
CA VAL A 95 -24.73 15.09 12.02
C VAL A 95 -23.25 14.79 12.04
N SER A 96 -22.89 13.56 11.72
CA SER A 96 -21.50 13.17 11.51
C SER A 96 -21.33 12.59 10.10
N LEU A 97 -20.38 13.12 9.36
CA LEU A 97 -19.97 12.65 8.04
C LEU A 97 -18.64 11.93 8.18
N SER A 98 -18.50 10.77 7.55
CA SER A 98 -17.25 10.03 7.48
C SER A 98 -16.73 10.04 6.05
N CYS A 99 -15.43 10.23 5.87
CA CYS A 99 -14.74 10.17 4.59
C CYS A 99 -13.78 8.97 4.60
N SER A 100 -13.78 8.22 3.51
CA SER A 100 -12.93 7.04 3.35
C SER A 100 -12.29 7.04 1.96
N ALA A 101 -11.10 6.45 1.86
CA ALA A 101 -10.38 6.27 0.61
C ALA A 101 -9.47 5.04 0.69
N ASN A 102 -9.32 4.33 -0.42
CA ASN A 102 -8.38 3.23 -0.57
C ASN A 102 -6.97 3.80 -0.82
N SER A 103 -6.08 3.73 0.17
CA SER A 103 -4.75 4.33 0.08
C SER A 103 -3.71 3.57 0.88
N GLU A 104 -2.50 3.49 0.35
CA GLU A 104 -1.29 3.09 1.08
C GLU A 104 -0.17 4.08 0.69
N PRO A 105 0.40 4.85 1.64
CA PRO A 105 0.05 4.93 3.06
C PRO A 105 -1.37 5.48 3.28
N SER A 106 -1.86 5.43 4.52
CA SER A 106 -3.17 5.96 4.90
C SER A 106 -3.39 7.39 4.39
N ALA A 107 -4.58 7.65 3.84
CA ALA A 107 -4.94 8.95 3.30
C ALA A 107 -4.96 10.03 4.39
N SER A 108 -4.67 11.27 4.00
CA SER A 108 -4.96 12.45 4.81
C SER A 108 -6.30 13.06 4.40
N PHE A 109 -7.02 13.60 5.38
CA PHE A 109 -8.35 14.17 5.16
C PHE A 109 -8.34 15.69 5.37
N SER A 110 -9.20 16.38 4.63
CA SER A 110 -9.53 17.77 4.84
C SER A 110 -10.98 18.02 4.43
N TRP A 111 -11.72 18.75 5.26
CA TRP A 111 -13.14 18.96 5.06
C TRP A 111 -13.46 20.40 4.66
N LYS A 112 -14.27 20.53 3.61
CA LYS A 112 -14.92 21.79 3.25
C LYS A 112 -16.41 21.68 3.49
N PHE A 113 -16.98 22.69 4.13
CA PHE A 113 -18.42 22.82 4.34
C PHE A 113 -18.90 24.11 3.70
N ASN A 114 -19.86 24.01 2.78
CA ASN A 114 -20.37 25.13 1.96
C ASN A 114 -19.25 25.95 1.27
N GLY A 115 -18.20 25.25 0.81
CA GLY A 115 -17.05 25.86 0.13
C GLY A 115 -15.97 26.42 1.05
N SER A 116 -16.24 26.57 2.36
CA SER A 116 -15.29 27.05 3.37
C SER A 116 -14.51 25.91 3.99
N ASP A 117 -13.22 26.13 4.26
CA ASP A 117 -12.38 25.18 4.98
C ASP A 117 -12.80 25.11 6.46
N THR A 118 -12.97 23.90 6.97
CA THR A 118 -13.39 23.65 8.35
C THR A 118 -12.21 23.49 9.31
N GLY A 119 -10.99 23.27 8.78
CA GLY A 119 -9.81 22.91 9.57
C GLY A 119 -9.81 21.47 10.11
N VAL A 120 -10.83 20.68 9.84
CA VAL A 120 -10.92 19.29 10.30
C VAL A 120 -10.09 18.38 9.41
N THR A 121 -9.17 17.64 10.03
CA THR A 121 -8.20 16.77 9.35
C THR A 121 -8.40 15.27 9.64
N THR A 122 -9.42 14.93 10.42
CA THR A 122 -9.84 13.56 10.70
C THR A 122 -10.71 13.01 9.58
N ASP A 123 -10.86 11.68 9.55
CA ASP A 123 -11.80 10.97 8.69
C ASP A 123 -13.27 11.30 8.98
N THR A 124 -13.55 11.94 10.11
CA THR A 124 -14.91 12.29 10.55
C THR A 124 -15.06 13.80 10.69
N PHE A 125 -16.14 14.35 10.15
CA PHE A 125 -16.55 15.75 10.31
C PHE A 125 -17.95 15.83 10.92
N THR A 126 -18.08 16.60 11.99
CA THR A 126 -19.33 16.72 12.76
C THR A 126 -19.90 18.13 12.63
N ILE A 127 -21.20 18.20 12.35
CA ILE A 127 -21.98 19.43 12.29
C ILE A 127 -22.89 19.43 13.53
N ASP A 128 -22.57 20.27 14.52
CA ASP A 128 -23.24 20.27 15.82
C ASP A 128 -24.65 20.90 15.81
N GLN A 129 -24.87 21.91 14.98
CA GLN A 129 -26.17 22.57 14.80
C GLN A 129 -26.41 22.82 13.32
N THR A 130 -27.28 22.04 12.70
CA THR A 130 -27.77 22.32 11.35
C THR A 130 -28.75 23.49 11.45
N ASP A 131 -28.27 24.69 11.14
CA ASP A 131 -29.06 25.92 11.23
C ASP A 131 -29.45 26.43 9.82
N PHE A 132 -30.68 26.95 9.67
CA PHE A 132 -31.09 27.61 8.43
C PHE A 132 -30.53 29.03 8.40
N THR A 133 -29.32 29.23 7.87
CA THR A 133 -28.93 30.58 7.44
C THR A 133 -29.08 30.69 5.93
N HIS A 134 -30.21 31.27 5.50
CA HIS A 134 -30.32 32.05 4.26
C HIS A 134 -30.12 33.53 4.61
#